data_AF-A0A2G9PEZ5-F1
#
_entry.id   AF-A0A2G9PEZ5-F1
#
_cell.length_a   1.000
_cell.length_b   1.000
_cell.length_c   1.000
_cell.angle_alpha   90.00
_cell.angle_beta   90.00
_cell.angle_gamma   90.00
#
_symmetry.space_group_name_H-M   'P 1'
#
loop_
_entity.id
_entity.type
_entity.pdbx_description
1 polymer ?
#
loop_
_entity_poly.entity_id
_entity_poly.type
_entity_poly.pdbx_seq_one_letter_code
_entity_poly.pdbx_strand_id
1 'polypeptide(L)'
;KIMARDLGFMDNLIFDFLNGLVWASVLVGRPAIAGNCVAYRRDAFFKIKGFDEEMEASEDQDLCIRISKHGRVVYLDDVVATTSSRRLKKMGWLGLSLDWGKTTINFLLGRKTRRYVIVREV
;
A
#
# COMPACT_ATOMS: atom_id res chain seq x y z
N LYS A 1 -7.32 -5.00 -7.11
CA LYS A 1 -5.95 -5.17 -7.66
C LYS A 1 -5.34 -3.84 -8.10
N ILE A 2 -4.03 -3.65 -7.89
CA ILE A 2 -3.29 -2.49 -8.41
C ILE A 2 -2.39 -2.93 -9.56
N MET A 3 -2.49 -2.24 -10.69
CA MET A 3 -1.62 -2.46 -11.85
C MET A 3 -1.07 -1.12 -12.33
N ALA A 4 0.14 -1.08 -12.87
CA ALA A 4 0.67 0.12 -13.49
C ALA A 4 0.41 0.14 -15.01
N ARG A 5 0.14 1.32 -15.56
CA ARG A 5 -0.09 1.50 -17.00
C ARG A 5 1.20 1.29 -17.78
N ASP A 6 1.09 0.67 -18.95
CA ASP A 6 2.16 0.57 -19.96
C ASP A 6 3.38 -0.25 -19.51
N LEU A 7 3.13 -1.40 -18.88
CA LEU A 7 4.17 -2.33 -18.40
C LEU A 7 4.21 -3.64 -19.18
N GLY A 8 5.39 -4.27 -19.23
CA GLY A 8 5.61 -5.52 -19.94
C GLY A 8 5.05 -6.73 -19.19
N PHE A 9 5.03 -7.88 -19.84
CA PHE A 9 4.54 -9.13 -19.25
C PHE A 9 5.21 -9.48 -17.92
N MET A 10 6.53 -9.37 -17.82
CA MET A 10 7.28 -9.68 -16.58
C MET A 10 6.89 -8.75 -15.43
N ASP A 11 6.70 -7.45 -15.71
CA ASP A 11 6.30 -6.49 -14.70
C ASP A 11 4.90 -6.82 -14.17
N ASN A 12 3.97 -7.18 -15.07
CA ASN A 12 2.61 -7.56 -14.71
C ASN A 12 2.61 -8.79 -13.78
N LEU A 13 3.45 -9.80 -14.05
CA LEU A 13 3.59 -10.95 -13.15
C LEU A 13 4.07 -10.56 -11.76
N ILE A 14 5.00 -9.61 -11.65
CA ILE A 14 5.46 -9.11 -10.35
C ILE A 14 4.32 -8.39 -9.63
N PHE A 15 3.57 -7.54 -10.33
CA PHE A 15 2.40 -6.88 -9.75
C PHE A 15 1.34 -7.88 -9.30
N ASP A 16 1.06 -8.93 -10.07
CA ASP A 16 0.11 -9.98 -9.68
C ASP A 16 0.60 -10.74 -8.43
N PHE A 17 1.89 -11.06 -8.35
CA PHE A 17 2.47 -11.65 -7.16
C PHE A 17 2.30 -10.74 -5.92
N LEU A 18 2.61 -9.45 -6.05
CA LEU A 18 2.43 -8.47 -4.97
C LEU A 18 0.95 -8.31 -4.57
N ASN A 19 0.03 -8.30 -5.54
CA ASN A 19 -1.41 -8.30 -5.28
C ASN A 19 -1.85 -9.56 -4.52
N GLY A 20 -1.29 -10.72 -4.85
CA GLY A 20 -1.50 -11.98 -4.14
C GLY A 20 -1.04 -11.91 -2.67
N LEU A 21 0.11 -11.27 -2.40
CA LEU A 21 0.57 -11.03 -1.03
C LEU A 21 -0.39 -10.12 -0.24
N VAL A 22 -0.91 -9.06 -0.87
CA VAL A 22 -1.92 -8.19 -0.24
C VAL A 22 -3.19 -8.98 0.06
N TRP A 23 -3.68 -9.78 -0.88
CA TRP A 23 -4.84 -10.64 -0.66
C TRP A 23 -4.63 -11.63 0.48
N ALA A 24 -3.48 -12.32 0.51
CA ALA A 24 -3.12 -13.23 1.60
C ALA A 24 -3.06 -12.51 2.96
N SER A 25 -2.56 -11.27 3.00
CA SER A 25 -2.53 -10.46 4.22
C SER A 25 -3.92 -10.19 4.81
N VAL A 26 -4.93 -10.02 3.95
CA VAL A 26 -6.33 -9.87 4.35
C VAL A 26 -6.86 -11.17 4.94
N LEU A 27 -6.53 -12.33 4.35
CA LEU A 27 -6.96 -13.64 4.84
C LEU A 27 -6.41 -13.98 6.23
N VAL A 28 -5.17 -13.58 6.52
CA VAL A 28 -4.54 -13.81 7.85
C VAL A 28 -4.95 -12.77 8.90
N GLY A 29 -5.89 -11.87 8.58
CA GLY A 29 -6.39 -10.85 9.51
C GLY A 29 -5.40 -9.71 9.81
N ARG A 30 -4.38 -9.52 8.97
CA ARG A 30 -3.40 -8.43 9.07
C ARG A 30 -3.24 -7.74 7.71
N PRO A 31 -4.24 -6.96 7.28
CA PRO A 31 -4.28 -6.38 5.94
C PRO A 31 -3.17 -5.34 5.73
N ALA A 32 -2.20 -5.66 4.87
CA ALA A 32 -1.09 -4.79 4.49
C ALA A 32 -1.42 -4.04 3.18
N ILE A 33 -2.37 -3.11 3.25
CA ILE A 33 -2.88 -2.40 2.07
C ILE A 33 -2.22 -1.02 1.98
N ALA A 34 -1.57 -0.76 0.84
CA ALA A 34 -0.83 0.47 0.58
C ALA A 34 -1.70 1.63 0.02
N GLY A 35 -2.95 1.78 0.50
CA GLY A 35 -3.77 3.00 0.33
C GLY A 35 -4.16 3.47 -1.09
N ASN A 36 -3.60 2.90 -2.17
CA ASN A 36 -3.70 3.43 -3.54
C ASN A 36 -5.15 3.56 -4.05
N CYS A 37 -6.00 2.60 -3.73
CA CYS A 37 -7.41 2.60 -4.07
C CYS A 37 -8.17 1.82 -3.00
N VAL A 38 -8.74 2.55 -2.04
CA VAL A 38 -9.38 2.01 -0.85
C VAL A 38 -10.61 2.83 -0.50
N ALA A 39 -11.60 2.19 0.11
CA ALA A 39 -12.79 2.85 0.63
C ALA A 39 -13.02 2.40 2.07
N TYR A 40 -13.40 3.34 2.93
CA TYR A 40 -13.66 3.10 4.34
C TYR A 40 -15.06 3.55 4.71
N ARG A 41 -15.70 2.84 5.66
CA ARG A 41 -16.92 3.33 6.28
C ARG A 41 -16.62 4.60 7.07
N ARG A 42 -17.39 5.66 6.84
CA ARG A 42 -17.19 6.99 7.42
C ARG A 42 -17.10 6.96 8.95
N ASP A 43 -18.08 6.33 9.59
CA ASP A 43 -18.17 6.20 11.04
C ASP A 43 -16.96 5.46 11.64
N ALA A 44 -16.53 4.36 11.02
CA ALA A 44 -15.35 3.62 11.46
C ALA A 44 -14.07 4.45 11.32
N PHE A 45 -13.91 5.18 10.22
CA PHE A 45 -12.75 6.05 9.97
C PHE A 45 -12.64 7.16 11.02
N PHE A 46 -13.74 7.87 11.30
CA PHE A 46 -13.74 8.92 12.33
C PHE A 46 -13.60 8.36 13.75
N LYS A 47 -14.17 7.16 14.03
CA LYS A 47 -14.01 6.49 15.32
C LYS A 47 -12.55 6.23 15.69
N ILE A 48 -11.71 5.89 14.70
CA ILE A 48 -10.28 5.66 14.91
C ILE A 48 -9.42 6.91 14.69
N LYS A 49 -10.04 8.08 14.53
CA LYS A 49 -9.37 9.37 14.27
C LYS A 49 -8.60 9.46 12.95
N GLY A 50 -8.97 8.65 11.94
CA GLY A 50 -8.37 8.73 10.60
C GLY A 50 -6.87 8.36 10.56
N PHE A 51 -6.15 8.97 9.61
CA PHE A 51 -4.72 8.76 9.39
C PHE A 51 -3.87 9.39 10.51
N ASP A 52 -2.69 8.81 10.78
CA ASP A 52 -1.70 9.42 11.65
C ASP A 52 -0.88 10.44 10.83
N GLU A 53 -1.15 11.73 11.03
CA GLU A 53 -0.50 12.82 10.29
C GLU A 53 1.00 12.97 10.60
N GLU A 54 1.53 12.28 11.63
CA GLU A 54 2.97 12.23 11.86
C GLU A 54 3.70 11.25 10.93
N MET A 55 2.97 10.40 10.19
CA MET A 55 3.54 9.40 9.29
C MET A 55 3.52 9.93 7.85
N GLU A 56 4.71 10.14 7.27
CA GLU A 56 4.86 10.47 5.85
C GLU A 56 4.91 9.22 4.94
N ALA A 57 5.02 8.03 5.53
CA ALA A 57 4.93 6.76 4.83
C ALA A 57 4.36 5.67 5.73
N SER A 58 3.64 4.73 5.11
CA SER A 58 2.96 3.60 5.77
C SER A 58 1.80 4.03 6.68
N GLU A 59 1.35 5.28 6.58
CA GLU A 59 0.17 5.83 7.24
C GLU A 59 -1.12 5.09 6.82
N ASP A 60 -1.14 4.62 5.58
CA ASP A 60 -2.18 3.81 4.97
C ASP A 60 -2.24 2.39 5.56
N GLN A 61 -1.07 1.74 5.73
CA GLN A 61 -0.95 0.44 6.36
C GLN A 61 -1.35 0.50 7.83
N ASP A 62 -0.89 1.52 8.56
CA ASP A 62 -1.30 1.79 9.94
C ASP A 62 -2.83 1.91 10.06
N LEU A 63 -3.43 2.78 9.23
CA LEU A 63 -4.87 2.98 9.19
C LEU A 63 -5.60 1.67 8.90
N CYS A 64 -5.16 0.91 7.90
CA CYS A 64 -5.79 -0.35 7.52
C CYS A 64 -5.78 -1.37 8.66
N ILE A 65 -4.68 -1.49 9.38
CA ILE A 65 -4.59 -2.37 10.56
C ILE A 65 -5.51 -1.89 11.67
N ARG A 66 -5.51 -0.59 12.00
CA ARG A 66 -6.38 -0.05 13.06
C ARG A 66 -7.86 -0.18 12.73
N ILE A 67 -8.27 0.16 11.51
CA ILE A 67 -9.68 0.12 11.10
C ILE A 67 -10.21 -1.31 10.95
N SER A 68 -9.35 -2.27 10.59
CA SER A 68 -9.73 -3.69 10.49
C SER A 68 -10.24 -4.27 11.81
N LYS A 69 -9.88 -3.69 12.96
CA LYS A 69 -10.39 -4.10 14.28
C LYS A 69 -11.87 -3.72 14.51
N HIS A 70 -12.46 -2.92 13.61
CA HIS A 70 -13.82 -2.41 13.72
C HIS A 70 -14.76 -2.92 12.62
N GLY A 71 -14.36 -3.94 11.85
CA GLY A 71 -15.21 -4.52 10.83
C GLY A 71 -14.50 -5.54 9.96
N ARG A 72 -15.08 -5.83 8.80
CA ARG A 72 -14.50 -6.73 7.80
C ARG A 72 -13.71 -5.94 6.77
N VAL A 73 -12.53 -6.44 6.42
CA VAL A 73 -11.76 -5.99 5.26
C VAL A 73 -12.03 -6.93 4.10
N VAL A 74 -12.32 -6.37 2.93
CA VAL A 74 -12.59 -7.11 1.70
C VAL A 74 -11.61 -6.65 0.63
N TYR A 75 -10.93 -7.60 0.01
CA TYR A 75 -10.10 -7.37 -1.16
C TYR A 75 -10.91 -7.69 -2.42
N LEU A 76 -11.06 -6.70 -3.30
CA LEU A 76 -11.73 -6.86 -4.59
C LEU A 76 -10.68 -7.27 -5.64
N ASP A 77 -10.70 -8.53 -6.03
CA ASP A 77 -9.77 -9.14 -6.98
C ASP A 77 -10.26 -9.06 -8.45
N ASP A 78 -11.53 -8.75 -8.65
CA ASP A 78 -12.18 -8.48 -9.93
C ASP A 78 -12.05 -7.01 -10.36
N VAL A 79 -11.75 -6.10 -9.43
CA VAL A 79 -11.54 -4.67 -9.70
C VAL A 79 -10.06 -4.35 -9.88
N VAL A 80 -9.70 -3.65 -10.97
CA VAL A 80 -8.34 -3.18 -11.24
C VAL A 80 -8.29 -1.66 -11.15
N ALA A 81 -7.44 -1.14 -10.25
CA ALA A 81 -7.08 0.28 -10.23
C ALA A 81 -5.72 0.47 -10.90
N THR A 82 -5.70 1.29 -11.96
CA THR A 82 -4.50 1.58 -12.72
C THR A 82 -3.73 2.76 -12.14
N THR A 83 -2.42 2.62 -11.98
CA THR A 83 -1.52 3.68 -11.52
C THR A 83 -0.45 4.00 -12.58
N SER A 84 0.27 5.11 -12.42
CA SER A 84 1.38 5.47 -13.31
C SER A 84 2.61 4.58 -13.06
N SER A 85 3.28 4.11 -14.13
CA SER A 85 4.55 3.36 -14.04
C SER A 85 5.77 4.25 -13.75
N ARG A 86 5.59 5.55 -13.51
CA ARG A 86 6.66 6.54 -13.32
C ARG A 86 7.73 6.12 -12.30
N ARG A 87 7.33 5.69 -11.10
CA ARG A 87 8.29 5.31 -10.03
C ARG A 87 9.13 4.10 -10.45
N LEU A 88 8.49 3.12 -11.06
CA LEU A 88 9.17 1.94 -11.58
C LEU A 88 10.17 2.32 -12.68
N LYS A 89 9.77 3.16 -13.64
CA LYS A 89 10.65 3.66 -14.72
C LYS A 89 11.85 4.46 -14.19
N LYS A 90 11.67 5.26 -13.14
CA LYS A 90 12.72 6.12 -12.56
C LYS A 90 13.68 5.39 -11.62
N MET A 91 13.20 4.41 -10.85
CA MET A 91 13.99 3.72 -9.81
C MET A 91 14.44 2.31 -10.21
N GLY A 92 13.81 1.74 -11.25
CA GLY A 92 13.89 0.31 -11.53
C GLY A 92 13.25 -0.53 -10.42
N TRP A 93 13.13 -1.84 -10.67
CA TRP A 93 12.58 -2.78 -9.69
C TRP A 93 13.37 -2.81 -8.39
N LEU A 94 14.70 -2.87 -8.46
CA LEU A 94 15.56 -2.93 -7.28
C LEU A 94 15.40 -1.67 -6.41
N GLY A 95 15.43 -0.49 -7.00
CA GLY A 95 15.25 0.76 -6.25
C GLY A 95 13.87 0.85 -5.63
N LEU A 96 12.82 0.45 -6.37
CA LEU A 96 11.45 0.46 -5.86
C LEU A 96 11.25 -0.55 -4.73
N SER A 97 11.76 -1.77 -4.86
CA SER A 97 11.69 -2.81 -3.84
C SER A 97 12.46 -2.42 -2.57
N LEU A 98 13.63 -1.79 -2.69
CA LEU A 98 14.38 -1.29 -1.53
C LEU A 98 13.63 -0.17 -0.80
N ASP A 99 13.01 0.74 -1.54
CA ASP A 99 12.24 1.84 -0.97
C ASP A 99 10.99 1.34 -0.22
N TRP A 100 10.19 0.47 -0.86
CA TRP A 100 9.04 -0.18 -0.22
C TRP A 100 9.44 -1.10 0.93
N GLY A 101 10.54 -1.84 0.78
CA GLY A 101 11.07 -2.73 1.82
C GLY A 101 11.51 -1.94 3.05
N LYS A 102 12.24 -0.84 2.87
CA LYS A 102 12.70 0.01 3.98
C LYS A 102 11.55 0.61 4.76
N THR A 103 10.54 1.14 4.08
CA THR A 103 9.34 1.71 4.73
C THR A 103 8.56 0.64 5.49
N THR A 104 8.35 -0.53 4.87
CA THR A 104 7.68 -1.67 5.51
C THR A 104 8.44 -2.16 6.74
N ILE A 105 9.77 -2.30 6.68
CA ILE A 105 10.60 -2.71 7.83
C ILE A 105 10.50 -1.69 8.96
N ASN A 106 10.59 -0.39 8.66
CA ASN A 106 10.43 0.66 9.67
C ASN A 106 9.06 0.55 10.35
N PHE A 107 8.00 0.38 9.58
CA PHE A 107 6.64 0.19 10.08
C PHE A 107 6.53 -1.03 11.00
N LEU A 108 7.05 -2.19 10.59
CA LEU A 108 7.04 -3.42 11.39
C LEU A 108 7.86 -3.31 12.69
N LEU A 109 8.91 -2.49 12.70
CA LEU A 109 9.70 -2.17 13.89
C LEU A 109 9.03 -1.10 14.79
N GLY A 110 7.81 -0.64 14.46
CA GLY A 110 7.10 0.41 15.19
C GLY A 110 7.72 1.79 15.02
N ARG A 111 8.57 1.99 14.01
CA ARG A 111 9.21 3.28 13.72
C ARG A 111 8.36 4.06 12.74
N LYS A 112 7.90 5.25 13.17
CA LYS A 112 7.19 6.18 12.28
C LYS A 112 8.18 6.78 11.28
N THR A 113 7.90 6.63 9.99
CA THR A 113 8.65 7.33 8.95
C THR A 113 8.14 8.76 8.87
N ARG A 114 8.91 9.71 9.41
CA ARG A 114 8.59 11.16 9.43
C ARG A 114 9.21 11.94 8.27
N ARG A 115 10.02 11.29 7.44
CA ARG A 115 10.65 11.89 6.27
C ARG A 115 10.67 10.87 5.15
N TYR A 116 9.85 11.07 4.14
CA TYR A 116 9.75 10.20 2.98
C TYR A 116 10.12 10.95 1.70
N VAL A 117 10.95 10.33 0.86
CA VAL A 117 11.45 10.97 -0.35
C VAL A 117 10.35 10.96 -1.40
N ILE A 118 9.77 12.13 -1.67
CA ILE A 118 8.77 12.26 -2.72
C ILE A 118 9.48 12.29 -4.08
N VAL A 119 9.36 11.20 -4.82
CA VAL A 119 9.83 11.13 -6.21
C VAL A 119 8.82 11.85 -7.11
N ARG A 120 9.03 13.16 -7.31
CA ARG A 120 8.28 13.98 -8.27
C ARG A 120 8.87 13.83 -9.70
N GLU A 121 8.03 14.04 -10.71
CA GLU A 121 8.52 14.42 -12.05
C GLU A 121 9.22 15.78 -11.93
N VAL A 122 10.30 15.95 -12.69
CA VAL A 122 10.78 17.29 -13.06
C VAL A 122 10.01 17.68 -14.31
#